data_AF-A0A9R1B734-F1
#
_entry.id   AF-A0A9R1B734-F1
#
_cell.length_a   1.000
_cell.length_b   1.000
_cell.length_c   1.000
_cell.angle_alpha   90.00
_cell.angle_beta   90.00
_cell.angle_gamma   90.00
#
_symmetry.space_group_name_H-M   'P 1'
#
loop_
_entity.id
_entity.type
_entity.pdbx_description
1 polymer ?
#
loop_
_entity_poly.entity_id
_entity_poly.type
_entity_poly.pdbx_seq_one_letter_code
_entity_poly.pdbx_strand_id
1 'polypeptide(L)'
;MDRQRLAVIPMPVNGLSFFHFSMIRADGGRFGLLVLSGFSAQFWKRRTNCDGVASWVLGRTVEIDQLLHLEAEEMGSQIILGFAEDNNVVLLWTLDGLVMLQLESLQFEKVLGTNIIAYYHSFESVYTAGKLIFRK
;
A
#
# COMPACT_ATOMS: atom_id res chain seq x y z
N MET A 1 -18.42 -24.81 20.82
CA MET A 1 -17.72 -23.54 20.53
C MET A 1 -16.66 -23.84 19.50
N ASP A 2 -16.88 -23.42 18.25
CA ASP A 2 -15.88 -23.58 17.20
C ASP A 2 -14.68 -22.69 17.47
N ARG A 3 -13.50 -23.30 17.52
CA ARG A 3 -12.23 -22.61 17.78
C ARG A 3 -11.81 -21.91 16.49
N GLN A 4 -12.10 -20.63 16.35
CA GLN A 4 -11.58 -19.83 15.23
C GLN A 4 -10.04 -19.82 15.30
N ARG A 5 -9.38 -20.22 14.21
CA ARG A 5 -7.94 -20.19 14.05
C ARG A 5 -7.59 -19.17 12.98
N LEU A 6 -6.69 -18.24 13.32
CA LEU A 6 -6.10 -17.33 12.35
C LEU A 6 -5.12 -18.13 11.47
N ALA A 7 -5.27 -18.02 10.15
CA ALA A 7 -4.32 -18.57 9.19
C ALA A 7 -3.28 -17.48 8.85
N VAL A 8 -2.00 -17.83 8.97
CA VAL A 8 -0.89 -16.94 8.62
C VAL A 8 -0.49 -17.22 7.17
N ILE A 9 -0.40 -16.19 6.35
CA ILE A 9 0.17 -16.26 5.00
C ILE A 9 1.57 -15.64 5.08
N PRO A 10 2.65 -16.40 4.82
CA PRO A 10 4.02 -15.85 4.81
C PRO A 10 4.14 -14.71 3.81
N MET A 11 4.98 -13.70 4.10
CA MET A 11 5.23 -12.61 3.15
C MET A 11 5.88 -13.13 1.87
N PRO A 12 5.53 -12.56 0.69
CA PRO A 12 6.05 -13.04 -0.58
C PRO A 12 7.54 -12.71 -0.80
N VAL A 13 8.06 -11.73 -0.05
CA VAL A 13 9.45 -11.25 -0.16
C VAL A 13 10.07 -11.18 1.23
N ASN A 14 11.35 -11.57 1.33
CA ASN A 14 12.13 -11.57 2.57
C ASN A 14 12.81 -10.21 2.78
N GLY A 15 13.12 -9.87 4.04
CA GLY A 15 13.88 -8.65 4.37
C GLY A 15 13.11 -7.33 4.16
N LEU A 16 11.78 -7.39 4.06
CA LEU A 16 10.94 -6.20 3.96
C LEU A 16 10.91 -5.45 5.31
N SER A 17 11.08 -4.13 5.25
CA SER A 17 10.73 -3.24 6.36
C SER A 17 9.24 -2.87 6.25
N PHE A 18 8.64 -2.37 7.33
CA PHE A 18 7.24 -1.93 7.35
C PHE A 18 6.93 -0.84 6.31
N PHE A 19 7.95 -0.13 5.81
CA PHE A 19 7.81 0.94 4.84
C PHE A 19 7.93 0.47 3.39
N HIS A 20 8.24 -0.81 3.16
CA HIS A 20 8.39 -1.39 1.83
C HIS A 20 7.12 -2.09 1.33
N PHE A 21 6.03 -2.12 2.10
CA PHE A 21 4.79 -2.73 1.65
C PHE A 21 3.54 -2.02 2.18
N SER A 22 2.44 -2.17 1.47
CA SER A 22 1.12 -1.77 1.94
C SER A 22 0.05 -2.76 1.46
N MET A 23 -1.00 -2.90 2.26
CA MET A 23 -2.22 -3.56 1.81
C MET A 23 -2.90 -2.65 0.78
N ILE A 24 -3.38 -3.25 -0.30
CA ILE A 24 -4.06 -2.53 -1.37
C ILE A 24 -5.37 -3.21 -1.73
N ARG A 25 -6.21 -2.50 -2.47
CA ARG A 25 -7.36 -3.11 -3.12
C ARG A 25 -6.89 -3.91 -4.34
N ALA A 26 -7.36 -5.15 -4.44
CA ALA A 26 -7.20 -6.01 -5.61
C ALA A 26 -8.54 -6.15 -6.35
N ASP A 27 -8.45 -6.62 -7.59
CA ASP A 27 -9.60 -6.85 -8.47
C ASP A 27 -10.72 -7.63 -7.76
N GLY A 28 -11.96 -7.17 -7.95
CA GLY A 28 -13.12 -7.80 -7.34
C GLY A 28 -13.28 -7.52 -5.84
N GLY A 29 -12.68 -6.44 -5.32
CA GLY A 29 -12.86 -5.99 -3.93
C GLY A 29 -12.14 -6.85 -2.90
N ARG A 30 -11.17 -7.67 -3.34
CA ARG A 30 -10.32 -8.46 -2.45
C ARG A 30 -9.11 -7.64 -2.03
N PHE A 31 -8.42 -8.07 -0.98
CA PHE A 31 -7.15 -7.48 -0.60
C PHE A 31 -5.99 -8.01 -1.45
N GLY A 32 -5.10 -7.11 -1.82
CA GLY A 32 -3.79 -7.38 -2.39
C GLY A 32 -2.68 -6.81 -1.52
N LEU A 33 -1.44 -7.03 -1.94
CA LEU A 33 -0.26 -6.49 -1.30
C LEU A 33 0.58 -5.76 -2.36
N LEU A 34 0.92 -4.51 -2.09
CA LEU A 34 1.94 -3.77 -2.81
C LEU A 34 3.26 -3.93 -2.08
N VAL A 35 4.32 -4.30 -2.79
CA VAL A 35 5.67 -4.43 -2.25
C VAL A 35 6.64 -3.62 -3.12
N LEU A 36 7.42 -2.75 -2.50
CA LEU A 36 8.56 -2.09 -3.12
C LEU A 36 9.78 -3.00 -3.01
N SER A 37 10.43 -3.25 -4.14
CA SER A 37 11.62 -4.10 -4.24
C SER A 37 12.62 -3.45 -5.19
N GLY A 38 13.63 -2.77 -4.64
CA GLY A 38 14.53 -1.93 -5.42
C GLY A 38 13.71 -0.82 -6.09
N PHE A 39 13.74 -0.77 -7.42
CA PHE A 39 13.03 0.24 -8.21
C PHE A 39 11.64 -0.20 -8.68
N SER A 40 11.23 -1.41 -8.31
CA SER A 40 9.97 -1.99 -8.78
C SER A 40 8.89 -1.99 -7.70
N ALA A 41 7.65 -1.73 -8.10
CA ALA A 41 6.44 -2.05 -7.35
C ALA A 41 5.86 -3.36 -7.83
N GLN A 42 5.75 -4.32 -6.91
CA GLN A 42 5.15 -5.63 -7.14
C GLN A 42 3.76 -5.68 -6.52
N PHE A 43 2.78 -6.08 -7.33
CA PHE A 43 1.38 -6.19 -6.95
C PHE A 43 1.03 -7.66 -6.80
N TRP A 44 0.79 -8.08 -5.56
CA TRP A 44 0.47 -9.45 -5.20
C TRP A 44 -1.01 -9.58 -4.89
N LYS A 45 -1.60 -10.69 -5.33
CA LYS A 45 -3.00 -11.04 -5.07
C LYS A 45 -3.03 -12.25 -4.14
N ARG A 46 -3.97 -12.24 -3.21
CA ARG A 46 -4.26 -13.43 -2.40
C ARG A 46 -4.97 -14.47 -3.26
N ARG A 47 -4.44 -15.69 -3.27
CA ARG A 47 -5.08 -16.87 -3.87
C ARG A 47 -5.31 -17.92 -2.80
N THR A 48 -6.40 -18.68 -2.93
CA THR A 48 -6.66 -19.86 -2.09
C THR A 48 -6.71 -21.08 -3.01
N ASN A 49 -6.00 -22.14 -2.64
CA ASN A 49 -6.01 -23.40 -3.40
C ASN A 49 -7.23 -24.26 -3.02
N CYS A 50 -7.38 -25.43 -3.66
CA CYS A 50 -8.49 -26.35 -3.40
C CYS A 50 -8.53 -26.86 -1.94
N ASP A 51 -7.38 -26.87 -1.26
CA ASP A 51 -7.24 -27.30 0.13
C ASP A 51 -7.57 -26.18 1.14
N GLY A 52 -7.99 -25.00 0.66
CA GLY A 52 -8.30 -23.85 1.51
C GLY A 52 -7.07 -23.09 2.02
N VAL A 53 -5.87 -23.45 1.57
CA VAL A 53 -4.61 -22.79 1.94
C VAL A 53 -4.45 -21.52 1.12
N ALA A 54 -4.24 -20.39 1.81
CA ALA A 54 -4.05 -19.10 1.18
C ALA A 54 -2.56 -18.79 0.95
N SER A 55 -2.24 -18.22 -0.20
CA SER A 55 -0.90 -17.79 -0.60
C SER A 55 -0.94 -16.48 -1.38
N TRP A 56 0.22 -15.83 -1.50
CA TRP A 56 0.41 -14.69 -2.38
C TRP A 56 0.84 -15.14 -3.77
N VAL A 57 0.28 -14.51 -4.79
CA VAL A 57 0.65 -14.72 -6.20
C VAL A 57 0.97 -13.37 -6.81
N LEU A 58 2.14 -13.25 -7.43
CA LEU A 58 2.54 -12.03 -8.13
C LEU A 58 1.60 -11.82 -9.33
N GLY A 59 0.94 -10.68 -9.37
CA GLY A 59 0.02 -10.32 -10.44
C GLY A 59 0.69 -9.45 -11.51
N ARG A 60 1.35 -8.36 -11.09
CA ARG A 60 2.08 -7.45 -11.99
C ARG A 60 3.25 -6.80 -11.27
N THR A 61 4.21 -6.33 -12.06
CA THR A 61 5.36 -5.52 -11.61
C THR A 61 5.41 -4.25 -12.45
N VAL A 62 5.74 -3.12 -11.81
CA VAL A 62 5.89 -1.82 -12.46
C VAL A 62 7.21 -1.22 -12.01
N GLU A 63 8.03 -0.75 -12.94
CA GLU A 63 9.26 0.00 -12.64
C GLU A 63 8.88 1.44 -12.27
N ILE A 64 8.98 1.76 -10.97
CA ILE A 64 8.53 3.06 -10.42
C ILE A 64 9.49 4.18 -10.84
N ASP A 65 10.79 3.91 -10.89
CA ASP A 65 11.80 4.86 -11.36
C ASP A 65 11.49 5.36 -12.78
N GLN A 66 11.16 4.44 -13.68
CA GLN A 66 10.78 4.75 -15.05
C GLN A 66 9.43 5.46 -15.11
N LEU A 67 8.47 5.05 -14.27
CA LEU A 67 7.16 5.69 -14.23
C LEU A 67 7.26 7.15 -13.77
N LEU A 68 8.08 7.40 -12.76
CA LEU A 68 8.24 8.72 -12.14
C LEU A 68 9.31 9.58 -12.82
N HIS A 69 10.01 9.04 -13.84
CA HIS A 69 11.16 9.67 -14.49
C HIS A 69 12.26 10.11 -13.50
N LEU A 70 12.53 9.29 -12.48
CA LEU A 70 13.58 9.57 -11.50
C LEU A 70 14.96 9.34 -12.12
N GLU A 71 15.90 10.26 -11.88
CA GLU A 71 17.28 10.04 -12.30
C GLU A 71 17.98 9.00 -11.43
N ALA A 72 18.87 8.20 -12.03
CA ALA A 72 19.52 7.08 -11.36
C ALA A 72 20.38 7.49 -10.15
N GLU A 73 20.84 8.75 -10.12
CA GLU A 73 21.66 9.32 -9.04
C GLU A 73 20.80 9.80 -7.85
N GLU A 74 19.49 9.96 -8.04
CA GLU A 74 18.51 10.33 -7.01
C GLU A 74 17.82 9.08 -6.40
N MET A 75 18.44 7.91 -6.54
CA MET A 75 17.84 6.64 -6.14
C MET A 75 18.13 6.26 -4.69
N GLY A 76 17.58 7.04 -3.77
CA GLY A 76 17.35 6.61 -2.39
C GLY A 76 16.21 5.58 -2.31
N SER A 77 16.11 4.88 -1.18
CA SER A 77 15.03 3.91 -0.96
C SER A 77 13.66 4.58 -0.97
N GLN A 78 12.79 4.26 -1.93
CA GLN A 78 11.40 4.72 -1.89
C GLN A 78 10.68 4.03 -0.73
N ILE A 79 9.79 4.77 -0.07
CA ILE A 79 8.98 4.22 1.00
C ILE A 79 7.50 4.51 0.77
N ILE A 80 6.67 3.55 1.17
CA ILE A 80 5.23 3.74 1.23
C ILE A 80 4.90 4.41 2.56
N LEU A 81 4.26 5.58 2.49
CA LEU A 81 3.79 6.30 3.67
C LEU A 81 2.36 5.93 4.03
N GLY A 82 1.54 5.55 3.04
CA GLY A 82 0.16 5.18 3.28
C GLY A 82 -0.59 4.79 2.02
N PHE A 83 -1.78 4.23 2.22
CA PHE A 83 -2.71 3.85 1.17
C PHE A 83 -4.09 4.46 1.49
N ALA A 84 -4.62 5.25 0.55
CA ALA A 84 -5.97 5.79 0.59
C ALA A 84 -6.91 4.82 -0.14
N GLU A 85 -7.64 4.02 0.63
CA GLU A 85 -8.43 2.90 0.13
C GLU A 85 -9.54 3.33 -0.84
N ASP A 86 -10.24 4.42 -0.53
CA ASP A 86 -11.40 4.89 -1.31
C ASP A 86 -11.01 5.39 -2.71
N ASN A 87 -9.81 5.95 -2.84
CA ASN A 87 -9.30 6.52 -4.10
C ASN A 87 -8.34 5.57 -4.85
N ASN A 88 -7.97 4.44 -4.22
CA ASN A 88 -6.97 3.50 -4.72
C ASN A 88 -5.61 4.17 -5.03
N VAL A 89 -5.17 5.03 -4.12
CA VAL A 89 -3.94 5.83 -4.24
C VAL A 89 -2.96 5.44 -3.13
N VAL A 90 -1.69 5.30 -3.48
CA VAL A 90 -0.59 5.13 -2.53
C VAL A 90 0.22 6.42 -2.46
N LEU A 91 0.55 6.85 -1.25
CA LEU A 91 1.48 7.95 -1.03
C LEU A 91 2.89 7.37 -0.88
N LEU A 92 3.76 7.76 -1.81
CA LEU A 92 5.17 7.40 -1.85
C LEU A 92 6.02 8.60 -1.46
N TRP A 93 7.06 8.34 -0.68
CA TRP A 93 8.17 9.26 -0.55
C TRP A 93 9.32 8.78 -1.43
N THR A 94 9.84 9.70 -2.24
CA THR A 94 11.01 9.53 -3.11
C THR A 94 12.01 10.64 -2.75
N LEU A 95 13.25 10.57 -3.28
CA LEU A 95 14.21 11.67 -3.07
C LEU A 95 13.72 13.00 -3.66
N ASP A 96 12.91 12.91 -4.71
CA ASP A 96 12.27 14.04 -5.38
C ASP A 96 11.10 14.66 -4.59
N GLY A 97 10.64 13.99 -3.53
CA GLY A 97 9.56 14.43 -2.67
C GLY A 97 8.39 13.44 -2.60
N LEU A 98 7.20 13.98 -2.31
CA LEU A 98 6.00 13.17 -2.11
C LEU A 98 5.22 13.01 -3.42
N VAL A 99 4.87 11.77 -3.73
CA VAL A 99 4.15 11.39 -4.94
C VAL A 99 2.93 10.56 -4.56
N MET A 100 1.78 10.95 -5.09
CA MET A 100 0.58 10.11 -5.09
C MET A 100 0.60 9.25 -6.36
N LEU A 101 0.47 7.94 -6.21
CA LEU A 101 0.36 6.99 -7.30
C LEU A 101 -1.01 6.33 -7.29
N GLN A 102 -1.81 6.57 -8.33
CA GLN A 102 -3.08 5.87 -8.52
C GLN A 102 -2.79 4.47 -9.09
N LEU A 103 -3.25 3.42 -8.40
CA LEU A 103 -2.79 2.07 -8.69
C LEU A 103 -3.39 1.46 -9.97
N GLU A 104 -4.63 1.77 -10.34
CA GLU A 104 -5.26 1.18 -11.54
C GLU A 104 -4.70 1.77 -12.85
N SER A 105 -4.68 3.09 -12.95
CA SER A 105 -4.23 3.89 -14.09
C SER A 105 -2.72 4.08 -14.14
N LEU A 106 -2.01 3.88 -13.02
CA LEU A 106 -0.59 4.19 -12.85
C LEU A 106 -0.24 5.65 -13.11
N GLN A 107 -1.23 6.55 -13.07
CA GLN A 107 -0.98 7.98 -13.09
C GLN A 107 -0.46 8.45 -11.74
N PHE A 108 0.43 9.44 -11.77
CA PHE A 108 1.02 9.99 -10.57
C PHE A 108 0.93 11.52 -10.54
N GLU A 109 0.92 12.05 -9.32
CA GLU A 109 0.92 13.48 -9.05
C GLU A 109 1.95 13.79 -7.96
N LYS A 110 2.82 14.76 -8.21
CA LYS A 110 3.78 15.26 -7.22
C LYS A 110 3.07 16.23 -6.29
N VAL A 111 2.95 15.88 -5.01
CA VAL A 111 2.19 16.65 -4.02
C VAL A 111 3.05 17.73 -3.36
N LEU A 112 4.29 17.39 -3.02
CA LEU A 112 5.22 18.30 -2.36
C LEU A 112 6.63 18.04 -2.89
N GLY A 113 7.27 19.10 -3.40
CA GLY A 113 8.69 19.10 -3.78
C GLY A 113 9.63 19.32 -2.59
N THR A 114 9.33 18.72 -1.44
CA THR A 114 10.15 18.87 -0.23
C THR A 114 10.50 17.50 0.34
N ASN A 115 11.77 17.31 0.67
CA ASN A 115 12.33 16.07 1.23
C ASN A 115 12.06 15.92 2.76
N ILE A 116 11.02 16.58 3.29
CA ILE A 116 10.68 16.52 4.71
C ILE A 116 9.72 15.34 4.91
N ILE A 117 10.20 14.30 5.60
CA ILE A 117 9.34 13.22 6.08
C ILE A 117 8.50 13.76 7.23
N ALA A 118 7.29 14.21 6.94
CA ALA A 118 6.25 14.36 7.94
C ALA A 118 5.46 13.04 8.02
N TYR A 119 5.27 12.50 9.22
CA TYR A 119 4.41 11.34 9.43
C TYR A 119 2.96 11.73 9.13
N TYR A 120 2.51 11.48 7.90
CA TYR A 120 1.12 11.66 7.50
C TYR A 120 0.32 10.43 7.92
N HIS A 121 -0.39 10.51 9.05
CA HIS A 121 -1.47 9.59 9.32
C HIS A 121 -2.71 10.07 8.56
N SER A 122 -2.95 9.52 7.36
CA SER A 122 -4.21 9.74 6.66
C SER A 122 -5.36 9.11 7.47
N PHE A 123 -6.13 9.94 8.17
CA PHE A 123 -7.40 9.57 8.79
C PHE A 123 -8.53 10.09 7.90
N GLU A 124 -9.30 9.19 7.29
CA GLU A 124 -10.52 9.52 6.54
C GLU A 124 -11.79 9.39 7.41
N SER A 125 -11.64 9.18 8.72
CA SER A 125 -12.76 9.19 9.67
C SER A 125 -12.58 10.27 10.74
N VAL A 126 -13.39 11.33 10.66
CA VAL A 126 -13.76 12.13 11.83
C VAL A 126 -14.96 11.43 12.44
N TYR A 127 -14.80 10.86 13.64
CA TYR A 127 -15.94 10.33 14.41
C TYR A 127 -17.00 11.43 14.53
N THR A 128 -18.16 11.25 13.88
CA THR A 128 -19.32 12.08 14.19
C THR A 128 -19.74 11.72 15.61
N ALA A 129 -19.79 12.72 16.51
CA ALA A 129 -20.12 12.52 17.91
C ALA A 129 -21.41 11.71 18.05
N GLY A 130 -21.30 10.50 18.61
CA GLY A 130 -22.45 9.69 18.98
C GLY A 130 -23.32 10.46 19.96
N LYS A 131 -24.56 10.76 19.54
CA LYS A 131 -25.58 11.43 20.34
C LYS A 131 -25.78 10.65 21.66
N LEU A 132 -25.24 11.17 22.76
CA LEU A 132 -25.52 10.69 24.12
C LEU A 132 -27.01 10.88 24.41
N ILE A 133 -27.77 9.79 24.34
CA ILE A 133 -29.15 9.76 24.83
C ILE A 133 -29.06 9.45 26.33
N PHE A 134 -29.19 10.48 27.16
CA PHE A 134 -29.52 10.28 28.58
C PHE A 134 -30.98 9.85 28.67
N ARG A 135 -31.22 8.63 29.17
CA ARG A 135 -32.55 8.25 29.65
C ARG A 135 -32.68 8.71 31.11
N LYS A 136 -33.84 9.31 31.38
CA LYS A 136 -34.25 10.00 32.61
C LYS A 136 -34.37 9.05 33.80
#